data_AF-A0A431L0B0-F1
#
_entry.id   AF-A0A431L0B0-F1
#
_cell.length_a   1.000
_cell.length_b   1.000
_cell.length_c   1.000
_cell.angle_alpha   90.00
_cell.angle_beta   90.00
_cell.angle_gamma   90.00
#
_symmetry.space_group_name_H-M   'P 1'
#
loop_
_entity.id
_entity.type
_entity.pdbx_description
1 polymer ?
#
loop_
_entity_poly.entity_id
_entity_poly.type
_entity_poly.pdbx_seq_one_letter_code
_entity_poly.pdbx_strand_id
1 'polypeptide(L)'
;MRRTPPVVVQVQPQRAVQSSVAAIAAVTAAVLAAWGMAHVPAAWPALAAVPVAAAWGWREAASLPRRLRWDGEAWWLTEPGSDDETRVHLDVLIDLDHWLLLRAAPGPVWLPLARSQQASTWGALRATLYAAPSRVLDA
;
A
#
# COMPACT_ATOMS: atom_id res chain seq x y z
N MET A 1 -3.41 12.07 32.29
CA MET A 1 -3.05 11.90 30.87
C MET A 1 -3.66 10.59 30.39
N ARG A 2 -4.61 10.61 29.44
CA ARG A 2 -5.19 9.38 28.88
C ARG A 2 -4.18 8.79 27.89
N ARG A 3 -3.60 7.63 28.21
CA ARG A 3 -2.78 6.88 27.23
C ARG A 3 -3.72 6.33 26.16
N THR A 4 -3.42 6.60 24.90
CA THR A 4 -4.10 5.95 23.78
C THR A 4 -3.87 4.44 23.88
N PRO A 5 -4.90 3.60 23.75
CA PRO A 5 -4.74 2.15 23.88
C PRO A 5 -3.73 1.62 22.86
N PRO A 6 -2.99 0.55 23.17
CA PRO A 6 -2.08 -0.06 22.21
C PRO A 6 -2.87 -0.53 20.98
N VAL A 7 -2.47 -0.06 19.80
CA VAL A 7 -3.10 -0.40 18.52
C VAL A 7 -2.14 -1.31 17.77
N VAL A 8 -2.58 -2.53 17.47
CA VAL A 8 -1.81 -3.47 16.64
C VAL A 8 -2.60 -3.71 15.36
N VAL A 9 -1.95 -3.50 14.23
CA VAL A 9 -2.56 -3.61 12.91
C VAL A 9 -1.68 -4.43 11.99
N GLN A 10 -2.31 -5.30 11.21
CA GLN A 10 -1.65 -6.20 10.28
C GLN A 10 -1.81 -5.64 8.87
N VAL A 11 -0.70 -5.25 8.26
CA VAL A 11 -0.64 -4.90 6.84
C VAL A 11 -0.66 -6.22 6.08
N GLN A 12 -1.67 -6.40 5.23
CA GLN A 12 -1.85 -7.62 4.45
C GLN A 12 -1.96 -7.29 2.96
N PRO A 13 -1.65 -8.24 2.06
CA PRO A 13 -1.91 -8.11 0.63
C PRO A 13 -3.36 -7.67 0.37
N GLN A 14 -3.54 -6.58 -0.37
CA GLN A 14 -4.86 -6.06 -0.73
C GLN A 14 -5.19 -6.38 -2.18
N ARG A 15 -6.05 -7.39 -2.40
CA ARG A 15 -6.46 -7.82 -3.75
C ARG A 15 -7.09 -6.70 -4.57
N ALA A 16 -7.84 -5.79 -3.94
CA ALA A 16 -8.43 -4.64 -4.62
C ALA A 16 -7.36 -3.73 -5.24
N VAL A 17 -6.30 -3.41 -4.48
CA VAL A 17 -5.16 -2.63 -4.97
C VAL A 17 -4.42 -3.37 -6.08
N GLN A 18 -4.12 -4.66 -5.88
CA GLN A 18 -3.46 -5.49 -6.90
C GLN A 18 -4.27 -5.56 -8.20
N SER A 19 -5.59 -5.75 -8.09
CA SER A 19 -6.48 -5.77 -9.26
C SER A 19 -6.53 -4.42 -9.97
N SER A 20 -6.49 -3.31 -9.23
CA SER A 20 -6.50 -1.96 -9.81
C SER A 20 -5.20 -1.67 -10.57
N VAL A 21 -4.04 -1.98 -9.97
CA VAL A 21 -2.73 -1.83 -10.62
C VAL A 21 -2.62 -2.74 -11.85
N ALA A 22 -3.03 -4.00 -11.73
CA ALA A 22 -3.05 -4.95 -12.84
C ALA A 22 -3.96 -4.48 -13.98
N ALA A 23 -5.15 -3.95 -13.67
CA ALA A 23 -6.08 -3.42 -14.66
C ALA A 23 -5.52 -2.18 -15.38
N ILE A 24 -4.91 -1.24 -14.64
CA ILE A 24 -4.25 -0.06 -15.24
C ILE A 24 -3.11 -0.50 -16.17
N ALA A 25 -2.28 -1.44 -15.73
CA ALA A 25 -1.19 -1.98 -16.55
C ALA A 25 -1.72 -2.67 -17.82
N ALA A 26 -2.77 -3.49 -17.70
CA ALA A 26 -3.42 -4.16 -18.82
C ALA A 26 -4.02 -3.17 -19.83
N VAL A 27 -4.75 -2.17 -19.35
CA VAL A 27 -5.37 -1.13 -20.21
C VAL A 27 -4.29 -0.33 -20.94
N THR A 28 -3.22 0.05 -20.24
CA THR A 28 -2.10 0.79 -20.84
C THR A 28 -1.42 -0.03 -21.94
N ALA A 29 -1.14 -1.31 -21.67
CA ALA A 29 -0.58 -2.22 -22.66
C ALA A 29 -1.53 -2.45 -23.85
N ALA A 30 -2.83 -2.56 -23.61
CA ALA A 30 -3.84 -2.75 -24.66
C ALA A 30 -3.94 -1.53 -25.57
N VAL A 31 -3.93 -0.32 -25.00
CA VAL A 31 -3.92 0.93 -25.77
C VAL A 31 -2.67 1.03 -26.64
N LEU A 32 -1.50 0.69 -26.10
CA LEU A 32 -0.25 0.68 -26.85
C LEU A 32 -0.26 -0.36 -27.98
N ALA A 33 -0.76 -1.57 -27.71
CA ALA A 33 -0.89 -2.62 -28.71
C ALA A 33 -1.86 -2.22 -29.83
N ALA A 34 -3.01 -1.63 -29.49
CA ALA A 34 -3.99 -1.12 -30.45
C ALA A 34 -3.39 -0.03 -31.34
N TRP A 35 -2.66 0.91 -30.75
CA TRP A 35 -1.92 1.92 -31.50
C TRP A 35 -0.87 1.30 -32.44
N GLY A 36 -0.13 0.31 -31.97
CA GLY A 36 0.87 -0.41 -32.78
C GLY A 36 0.26 -1.14 -33.97
N MET A 37 -0.86 -1.84 -33.77
CA MET A 37 -1.59 -2.51 -34.86
C MET A 37 -2.16 -1.53 -35.89
N ALA A 38 -2.51 -0.31 -35.49
CA ALA A 38 -2.99 0.72 -36.41
C ALA A 38 -1.90 1.26 -37.35
N HIS A 39 -0.62 1.15 -36.98
CA HIS A 39 0.51 1.71 -37.74
C HIS A 39 1.43 0.64 -38.35
N VAL A 40 1.45 -0.58 -37.79
CA VAL A 40 2.34 -1.66 -38.19
C VAL A 40 1.52 -2.94 -38.43
N PRO A 41 1.39 -3.41 -39.69
CA PRO A 41 0.54 -4.55 -40.06
C PRO A 41 0.88 -5.87 -39.35
N ALA A 42 2.11 -6.03 -38.87
CA ALA A 42 2.60 -7.23 -38.19
C ALA A 42 2.66 -7.10 -36.65
N ALA A 43 2.05 -6.07 -36.06
CA ALA A 43 2.14 -5.82 -34.62
C ALA A 43 1.13 -6.60 -33.75
N TRP A 44 0.32 -7.50 -34.31
CA TRP A 44 -0.64 -8.32 -33.56
C TRP A 44 -0.02 -9.11 -32.37
N PRO A 45 1.26 -9.55 -32.39
CA PRO A 45 1.86 -10.21 -31.23
C PRO A 45 1.96 -9.30 -30.00
N ALA A 46 1.89 -7.97 -30.16
CA ALA A 46 1.89 -7.02 -29.05
C ALA A 46 0.71 -7.23 -28.09
N LEU A 47 -0.38 -7.88 -28.52
CA LEU A 47 -1.49 -8.26 -27.64
C LEU A 47 -1.05 -9.19 -26.51
N ALA A 48 0.01 -9.99 -26.71
CA ALA A 48 0.57 -10.83 -25.65
C ALA A 48 1.17 -10.01 -24.49
N ALA A 49 1.51 -8.73 -24.72
CA ALA A 49 1.99 -7.85 -23.66
C ALA A 49 0.91 -7.51 -22.62
N VAL A 50 -0.38 -7.61 -22.97
CA VAL A 50 -1.51 -7.28 -22.08
C VAL A 50 -1.55 -8.21 -20.85
N PRO A 51 -1.66 -9.55 -21.00
CA PRO A 51 -1.64 -10.45 -19.84
C PRO A 51 -0.30 -10.41 -19.09
N VAL A 52 0.82 -10.18 -19.80
CA VAL A 52 2.14 -10.04 -19.16
C VAL A 52 2.18 -8.80 -18.26
N ALA A 53 1.73 -7.65 -18.75
CA ALA A 53 1.66 -6.42 -17.97
C ALA A 53 0.69 -6.55 -16.79
N ALA A 54 -0.46 -7.21 -16.98
CA ALA A 54 -1.41 -7.48 -15.90
C ALA A 54 -0.79 -8.36 -14.80
N ALA A 55 -0.13 -9.46 -15.19
CA ALA A 55 0.53 -10.37 -14.26
C ALA A 55 1.71 -9.69 -13.54
N TRP A 56 2.46 -8.85 -14.25
CA TRP A 56 3.54 -8.05 -13.66
C TRP A 56 2.98 -7.05 -12.64
N GLY A 57 1.98 -6.25 -13.02
CA GLY A 57 1.34 -5.27 -12.15
C GLY A 57 0.73 -5.91 -10.90
N TRP A 58 0.13 -7.09 -11.03
CA TRP A 58 -0.37 -7.86 -9.89
C TRP A 58 0.75 -8.24 -8.91
N ARG A 59 1.88 -8.74 -9.43
CA ARG A 59 3.03 -9.16 -8.62
C ARG A 59 3.70 -7.98 -7.92
N GLU A 60 3.92 -6.87 -8.62
CA GLU A 60 4.54 -5.67 -8.04
C GLU A 60 3.65 -4.99 -6.98
N ALA A 61 2.32 -5.04 -7.16
CA ALA A 61 1.38 -4.50 -6.19
C ALA A 61 1.18 -5.42 -4.96
N ALA A 62 1.82 -6.59 -4.91
CA ALA A 62 1.72 -7.49 -3.78
C ALA A 62 2.54 -6.95 -2.59
N SER A 63 1.86 -6.31 -1.64
CA SER A 63 2.48 -5.89 -0.39
C SER A 63 2.77 -7.10 0.51
N LEU A 64 4.01 -7.22 0.99
CA LEU A 64 4.38 -8.24 1.97
C LEU A 64 3.65 -7.99 3.31
N PRO A 65 3.26 -9.08 4.02
CA PRO A 65 2.62 -8.94 5.32
C PRO A 65 3.59 -8.32 6.32
N ARG A 66 3.15 -7.27 7.01
CA ARG A 66 3.91 -6.55 8.03
C ARG A 66 3.03 -6.25 9.23
N ARG A 67 3.61 -6.20 10.41
CA ARG A 67 2.89 -5.84 11.63
C ARG A 67 3.28 -4.42 12.04
N LEU A 68 2.28 -3.57 12.24
CA LEU A 68 2.46 -2.22 12.71
C LEU A 68 1.83 -2.10 14.11
N ARG A 69 2.57 -1.56 15.06
CA ARG A 69 2.20 -1.49 16.46
C ARG A 69 2.42 -0.08 17.00
N TRP A 70 1.42 0.46 17.68
CA TRP A 70 1.53 1.66 18.51
C TRP A 70 1.64 1.23 19.98
N ASP A 71 2.65 1.73 20.68
CA ASP A 71 2.88 1.42 22.10
C ASP A 71 2.35 2.49 23.07
N GLY A 72 1.82 3.59 22.55
CA GLY A 72 1.41 4.76 23.33
C GLY A 72 2.29 5.99 23.08
N GLU A 73 3.48 5.81 22.52
CA GLU A 73 4.48 6.86 22.30
C GLU A 73 5.07 6.84 20.87
N ALA A 74 5.30 5.65 20.32
CA ALA A 74 5.95 5.46 19.03
C ALA A 74 5.29 4.36 18.19
N TRP A 75 5.49 4.47 16.87
CA TRP A 75 5.14 3.42 15.92
C TRP A 75 6.31 2.46 15.76
N TRP A 76 5.99 1.17 15.81
CA TRP A 76 6.92 0.06 15.61
C TRP A 76 6.44 -0.78 14.43
N LEU A 77 7.36 -1.10 13.52
CA LEU A 77 7.10 -1.91 12.34
C LEU A 77 7.94 -3.18 12.40
N THR A 78 7.28 -4.33 12.31
CA THR A 78 7.93 -5.63 12.15
C THR A 78 8.11 -5.92 10.67
N GLU A 79 9.34 -6.24 10.26
CA GLU A 79 9.65 -6.59 8.88
C GLU A 79 9.11 -8.00 8.50
N PRO A 80 8.81 -8.24 7.21
CA PRO A 80 8.36 -9.56 6.77
C PRO A 80 9.44 -10.62 7.03
N GLY A 81 9.10 -11.64 7.83
CA GLY A 81 10.02 -12.76 8.10
C GLY A 81 11.12 -12.47 9.13
N SER A 82 11.08 -11.31 9.80
CA SER A 82 11.89 -11.03 10.99
C SER A 82 10.99 -10.82 12.21
N ASP A 83 11.50 -11.15 13.39
CA ASP A 83 10.89 -10.79 14.67
C ASP A 83 11.36 -9.40 15.15
N ASP A 84 12.27 -8.76 14.41
CA ASP A 84 12.80 -7.45 14.74
C ASP A 84 11.75 -6.36 14.51
N GLU A 85 11.51 -5.55 15.55
CA GLU A 85 10.68 -4.37 15.48
C GLU A 85 11.54 -3.12 15.32
N THR A 86 11.31 -2.35 14.26
CA THR A 86 11.98 -1.08 14.01
C THR A 86 11.05 0.08 14.33
N ARG A 87 11.55 1.08 15.08
CA ARG A 87 10.80 2.32 15.31
C ARG A 87 10.68 3.10 14.01
N VAL A 88 9.46 3.45 13.62
CA VAL A 88 9.15 4.20 12.41
C VAL A 88 8.32 5.45 12.72
N HIS A 89 8.31 6.38 11.78
CA HIS A 89 7.34 7.47 11.74
C HIS A 89 6.38 7.21 10.59
N LEU A 90 5.09 7.52 10.79
CA LEU A 90 4.07 7.32 9.77
C LEU A 90 3.55 8.65 9.26
N ASP A 91 3.60 8.82 7.94
CA ASP A 91 2.94 9.91 7.25
C ASP A 91 1.69 9.34 6.55
N VAL A 92 0.55 9.97 6.76
CA VAL A 92 -0.68 9.67 5.99
C VAL A 92 -0.57 10.40 4.66
N LEU A 93 -0.42 9.66 3.56
CA LEU A 93 -0.38 10.26 2.22
C LEU A 93 -1.75 10.35 1.58
N ILE A 94 -2.58 9.32 1.77
CA ILE A 94 -3.93 9.28 1.21
C ILE A 94 -4.88 8.73 2.28
N ASP A 95 -5.99 9.42 2.50
CA ASP A 95 -7.10 8.95 3.33
C ASP A 95 -8.40 8.98 2.53
N LEU A 96 -8.97 7.79 2.27
CA LEU A 96 -10.24 7.60 1.57
C LEU A 96 -11.34 7.06 2.50
N ASP A 97 -11.23 7.28 3.82
CA ASP A 97 -12.11 6.77 4.89
C ASP A 97 -12.07 5.24 5.10
N HIS A 98 -12.30 4.46 4.04
CA HIS A 98 -12.28 3.00 4.05
C HIS A 98 -10.91 2.41 3.72
N TRP A 99 -9.99 3.25 3.25
CA TRP A 99 -8.63 2.88 2.84
C TRP A 99 -7.66 4.02 3.14
N LEU A 100 -6.44 3.66 3.55
CA LEU A 100 -5.34 4.58 3.84
C LEU A 100 -4.08 4.14 3.12
N LEU A 101 -3.30 5.10 2.64
CA LEU A 101 -1.92 4.89 2.22
C LEU A 101 -0.99 5.60 3.20
N LEU A 102 -0.19 4.82 3.91
CA LEU A 102 0.82 5.35 4.82
C LEU A 102 2.22 5.19 4.24
N ARG A 103 3.11 6.12 4.58
CA ARG A 103 4.55 6.03 4.35
C ARG A 103 5.28 5.91 5.68
N ALA A 104 6.07 4.86 5.85
CA ALA A 104 6.84 4.63 7.06
C ALA A 104 8.31 5.03 6.88
N ALA A 105 8.75 6.08 7.58
CA ALA A 105 10.13 6.59 7.57
C ALA A 105 10.95 6.00 8.74
N PRO A 106 12.30 5.82 8.60
CA PRO A 106 13.17 6.40 7.57
C PRO A 106 13.24 5.67 6.22
N GLY A 107 12.57 4.54 6.03
CA GLY A 107 12.59 3.79 4.75
C GLY A 107 11.55 4.27 3.72
N PRO A 108 11.64 3.83 2.45
CA PRO A 108 10.59 4.03 1.44
C PRO A 108 9.50 2.96 1.59
N VAL A 109 8.93 2.80 2.78
CA VAL A 109 7.98 1.72 3.07
C VAL A 109 6.55 2.20 2.93
N TRP A 110 5.86 1.70 1.91
CA TRP A 110 4.45 1.96 1.65
C TRP A 110 3.57 0.92 2.35
N LEU A 111 2.62 1.38 3.16
CA LEU A 111 1.71 0.54 3.93
C LEU A 111 0.27 0.88 3.55
N PRO A 112 -0.32 0.16 2.58
CA PRO A 112 -1.74 0.28 2.32
C PRO A 112 -2.50 -0.39 3.46
N LEU A 113 -3.52 0.28 4.01
CA LEU A 113 -4.41 -0.25 5.05
C LEU A 113 -5.86 -0.16 4.60
N ALA A 114 -6.64 -1.21 4.82
CA ALA A 114 -8.06 -1.26 4.48
C ALA A 114 -8.90 -1.50 5.72
N ARG A 115 -10.01 -0.76 5.84
CA ARG A 115 -10.98 -0.91 6.95
C ARG A 115 -11.51 -2.33 7.06
N SER A 116 -11.73 -3.01 5.93
CA SER A 116 -12.23 -4.39 5.90
C SER A 116 -11.31 -5.40 6.59
N GLN A 117 -10.00 -5.13 6.65
CA GLN A 117 -9.02 -6.00 7.29
C GLN A 117 -8.89 -5.74 8.79
N GLN A 118 -9.37 -4.58 9.28
CA GLN A 118 -9.10 -4.08 10.63
C GLN A 118 -10.31 -3.35 11.22
N ALA A 119 -11.52 -3.83 10.93
CA ALA A 119 -12.76 -3.10 11.19
C ALA A 119 -12.93 -2.69 12.67
N SER A 120 -12.52 -3.55 13.60
CA SER A 120 -12.63 -3.31 15.05
C SER A 120 -11.67 -2.26 15.58
N THR A 121 -10.49 -2.09 14.97
CA THR A 121 -9.45 -1.16 15.40
C THR A 121 -9.35 0.08 14.50
N TRP A 122 -10.10 0.14 13.39
CA TRP A 122 -10.00 1.21 12.39
C TRP A 122 -10.16 2.62 12.94
N GLY A 123 -11.18 2.85 13.79
CA GLY A 123 -11.42 4.15 14.39
C GLY A 123 -10.30 4.57 15.33
N ALA A 124 -9.83 3.63 16.17
CA ALA A 124 -8.71 3.87 17.08
C ALA A 124 -7.40 4.11 16.31
N LEU A 125 -7.16 3.35 15.23
CA LEU A 125 -6.02 3.53 14.33
C LEU A 125 -5.99 4.94 13.74
N ARG A 126 -7.08 5.38 13.10
CA ARG A 126 -7.15 6.73 12.50
C ARG A 126 -6.97 7.82 13.54
N ALA A 127 -7.66 7.71 14.67
CA ALA A 127 -7.49 8.66 15.77
C ALA A 127 -6.02 8.71 16.24
N THR A 128 -5.35 7.57 16.32
CA THR A 128 -3.94 7.49 16.72
C THR A 128 -3.02 8.07 15.66
N LEU A 129 -3.25 7.81 14.37
CA LEU A 129 -2.45 8.36 13.27
C LEU A 129 -2.48 9.89 13.24
N TYR A 130 -3.63 10.51 13.49
CA TYR A 130 -3.78 11.97 13.49
C TYR A 130 -3.42 12.62 14.83
N ALA A 131 -3.42 11.88 15.94
CA ALA A 131 -3.03 12.38 17.25
C ALA A 131 -1.54 12.16 17.58
N ALA A 132 -0.92 11.13 16.98
CA ALA A 132 0.49 10.86 17.15
C ALA A 132 1.34 11.98 16.51
N PRO A 133 2.54 12.26 17.05
CA PRO A 133 3.45 13.21 16.44
C PRO A 133 3.80 12.76 15.02
N SER A 134 3.29 13.46 14.01
CA SER A 134 3.74 13.30 12.64
C SER A 134 5.12 13.94 12.52
N ARG A 135 5.98 13.36 11.67
CA ARG A 135 7.28 13.97 11.36
C ARG A 135 6.98 15.21 10.52
N VAL A 136 6.72 16.34 11.18
CA VAL A 136 6.81 17.64 10.53
C VAL A 136 8.23 17.71 10.01
N LEU A 137 8.36 17.68 8.69
CA LEU A 137 9.63 17.86 8.00
C LEU A 137 10.22 19.18 8.50
N ASP A 138 11.28 19.12 9.29
CA ASP A 138 12.22 20.22 9.34
C ASP A 138 12.71 20.41 7.90
N ALA A 139 12.32 21.56 7.34
CA ALA A 139 12.54 21.98 5.97
C ALA A 139 14.02 22.12 5.61
#